data_AF-A0A3N5HUX6-F1
#
_entry.id   AF-A0A3N5HUX6-F1
#
_cell.length_a   1.000
_cell.length_b   1.000
_cell.length_c   1.000
_cell.angle_alpha   90.00
_cell.angle_beta   90.00
_cell.angle_gamma   90.00
#
_symmetry.space_group_name_H-M   'P 1'
#
loop_
_entity.id
_entity.type
_entity.pdbx_description
1 polymer ?
#
loop_
_entity_poly.entity_id
_entity_poly.type
_entity_poly.pdbx_seq_one_letter_code
_entity_poly.pdbx_strand_id
1 'polypeptide(L)'
;MFPSSRQPETPSEPIPAELRELAVAIASLPVEHRDQLGPALRRVVDGSIRRRRILNLVQESLAQLRLDMKYLVFDLEATRRERDHYQGLAEGRADD
;
A
#
# COMPACT_ATOMS: atom_id res chain seq x y z
N MET A 1 3.80 20.55 -11.31
CA MET A 1 2.35 20.60 -11.06
C MET A 1 1.96 19.28 -10.41
N PHE A 2 1.71 19.27 -9.11
CA PHE A 2 1.29 18.07 -8.40
C PHE A 2 -0.18 17.78 -8.73
N PRO A 3 -0.55 16.58 -9.19
CA PRO A 3 -1.94 16.27 -9.48
C PRO A 3 -2.75 16.34 -8.18
N SER A 4 -3.87 17.05 -8.24
CA SER A 4 -4.82 17.20 -7.15
C SER A 4 -5.34 15.82 -6.74
N SER A 5 -5.15 15.47 -5.47
CA SER A 5 -5.59 14.20 -4.89
C SER A 5 -7.11 14.13 -4.89
N ARG A 6 -7.68 13.52 -5.94
CA ARG A 6 -9.03 12.93 -5.88
C ARG A 6 -8.98 11.90 -4.77
N GLN A 7 -9.64 12.16 -3.63
CA GLN A 7 -9.91 11.10 -2.68
C GLN A 7 -10.83 10.09 -3.37
N PRO A 8 -10.39 8.84 -3.60
CA PRO A 8 -11.34 7.83 -4.03
C PRO A 8 -12.29 7.58 -2.85
N GLU A 9 -13.59 7.73 -3.09
CA GLU A 9 -14.64 7.12 -2.27
C GLU A 9 -14.21 5.67 -2.01
N THR A 10 -13.73 5.36 -0.81
CA THR A 10 -13.22 4.02 -0.54
C THR A 10 -14.39 3.06 -0.61
N PRO A 11 -14.42 2.11 -1.56
CA PRO A 11 -15.44 1.06 -1.56
C PRO A 11 -15.39 0.39 -0.19
N SER A 12 -16.55 0.20 0.44
CA SER A 12 -16.67 -0.49 1.73
C SER A 12 -15.88 -1.80 1.65
N GLU A 13 -14.77 -1.85 2.40
CA GLU A 13 -13.83 -2.96 2.33
C GLU A 13 -14.55 -4.24 2.79
N PRO A 14 -14.66 -5.27 1.93
CA PRO A 14 -15.57 -6.39 2.19
C PRO A 14 -15.09 -7.22 3.37
N ILE A 15 -15.93 -7.41 4.38
CA ILE A 15 -15.62 -8.24 5.56
C ILE A 15 -15.09 -9.62 5.11
N PRO A 16 -13.97 -10.11 5.68
CA PRO A 16 -13.45 -11.46 5.41
C PRO A 16 -14.55 -12.52 5.45
N ALA A 17 -14.46 -13.52 4.57
CA ALA A 17 -15.52 -14.52 4.42
C ALA A 17 -15.79 -15.26 5.73
N GLU A 18 -14.72 -15.58 6.46
CA GLU A 18 -14.75 -16.28 7.74
C GLU A 18 -15.47 -15.47 8.81
N LEU A 19 -15.26 -14.15 8.85
CA LEU A 19 -15.95 -13.26 9.79
C LEU A 19 -17.42 -13.06 9.44
N ARG A 20 -17.77 -13.11 8.16
CA ARG A 20 -19.16 -13.08 7.71
C ARG A 20 -19.89 -14.38 8.06
N GLU A 21 -19.26 -15.53 7.83
CA GLU A 21 -19.79 -16.84 8.22
C GLU A 21 -19.99 -16.93 9.73
N LEU A 22 -19.01 -16.45 10.51
CA LEU A 22 -19.13 -16.36 11.96
C LEU A 22 -20.30 -15.46 12.40
N ALA A 23 -20.51 -14.34 11.71
CA ALA A 23 -21.63 -13.45 12.00
C ALA A 23 -22.99 -14.12 11.72
N VAL A 24 -23.10 -14.89 10.64
CA VAL A 24 -24.31 -15.68 10.32
C VAL A 24 -24.54 -16.76 11.37
N ALA A 25 -23.50 -17.49 11.77
CA ALA A 25 -23.59 -18.51 12.81
C ALA A 25 -24.06 -17.91 14.15
N ILE A 26 -23.49 -16.79 14.57
CA ILE A 26 -23.93 -16.09 15.79
C ILE A 26 -25.38 -15.62 15.65
N ALA A 27 -25.78 -15.10 14.50
CA ALA A 27 -27.16 -14.65 14.27
C ALA A 27 -28.21 -15.78 14.39
N SER A 28 -27.82 -17.04 14.21
CA SER A 28 -28.70 -18.21 14.38
C SER A 28 -28.91 -18.65 15.83
N LEU A 29 -28.16 -18.09 16.78
CA LEU A 29 -28.26 -18.43 18.21
C LEU A 29 -29.51 -17.79 18.87
N PRO A 30 -29.96 -18.33 20.02
CA PRO A 30 -30.93 -17.67 20.90
C PRO A 30 -30.51 -16.24 21.27
N VAL A 31 -31.51 -15.38 21.54
CA VAL A 31 -31.30 -13.93 21.71
C VAL A 31 -30.32 -13.60 22.85
N GLU A 32 -30.35 -14.38 23.93
CA GLU A 32 -29.50 -14.21 25.10
C GLU A 32 -28.02 -14.35 24.76
N HIS A 33 -27.68 -15.34 23.92
CA HIS A 33 -26.31 -15.57 23.46
C HIS A 33 -25.89 -14.56 22.40
N ARG A 34 -26.83 -14.14 21.53
CA ARG A 34 -26.56 -13.10 20.53
C ARG A 34 -26.23 -11.76 21.18
N ASP A 35 -26.96 -11.37 22.21
CA ASP A 35 -26.75 -10.11 22.91
C ASP A 35 -25.42 -10.11 23.68
N GLN A 36 -25.02 -11.27 24.22
CA GLN A 36 -23.71 -11.44 24.86
C GLN A 36 -22.54 -11.38 23.86
N LEU A 37 -22.66 -12.04 22.71
CA LEU A 37 -21.56 -12.17 21.74
C LEU A 37 -21.49 -11.02 20.73
N GLY A 38 -22.61 -10.37 20.45
CA GLY A 38 -22.75 -9.32 19.44
C GLY A 38 -21.73 -8.18 19.59
N PRO A 39 -21.51 -7.61 20.78
CA PRO A 39 -20.50 -6.58 20.99
C PRO A 39 -19.07 -7.06 20.70
N ALA A 40 -18.73 -8.30 21.08
CA ALA A 40 -17.40 -8.86 20.83
C ALA A 40 -17.16 -9.11 19.33
N LEU A 41 -18.14 -9.70 18.64
CA LEU A 41 -18.09 -9.90 17.19
C LEU A 41 -17.89 -8.57 16.46
N ARG A 42 -18.64 -7.53 16.84
CA ARG A 42 -18.56 -6.19 16.22
C ARG A 42 -17.15 -5.60 16.34
N ARG A 43 -16.54 -5.66 17.53
CA ARG A 43 -15.14 -5.22 17.75
C ARG A 43 -14.14 -5.99 16.89
N VAL A 44 -14.35 -7.30 16.69
CA VAL A 44 -13.47 -8.12 15.84
C VAL A 44 -13.60 -7.73 14.37
N VAL A 45 -14.83 -7.56 13.88
CA VAL A 45 -15.11 -7.11 12.51
C VAL A 45 -14.50 -5.74 12.25
N ASP A 46 -14.77 -4.76 13.12
CA ASP A 46 -14.25 -3.40 13.00
C ASP A 46 -12.71 -3.39 13.04
N GLY A 47 -12.13 -4.16 13.97
CA GLY A 47 -10.69 -4.35 14.08
C GLY A 47 -10.08 -4.98 12.82
N SER A 48 -10.77 -5.93 12.20
CA SER A 48 -10.31 -6.58 10.97
C SER A 48 -10.32 -5.62 9.78
N ILE A 49 -11.39 -4.85 9.62
CA ILE A 49 -11.49 -3.83 8.57
C ILE A 49 -10.39 -2.78 8.75
N ARG A 50 -10.21 -2.27 9.98
CA ARG A 50 -9.20 -1.25 10.25
C ARG A 50 -7.78 -1.76 9.97
N ARG A 51 -7.45 -2.99 10.39
CA ARG A 51 -6.13 -3.58 10.13
C ARG A 51 -5.86 -3.73 8.63
N ARG A 52 -6.83 -4.19 7.86
CA ARG A 52 -6.66 -4.33 6.41
C ARG A 52 -6.47 -2.99 5.73
N ARG A 53 -7.22 -1.95 6.11
CA ARG A 53 -7.00 -0.59 5.62
C ARG A 53 -5.58 -0.09 5.90
N ILE A 54 -5.06 -0.32 7.10
CA ILE A 54 -3.67 0.04 7.44
C ILE A 54 -2.68 -0.71 6.55
N LEU A 55 -2.88 -2.02 6.37
CA LEU A 55 -2.01 -2.84 5.53
C LEU A 55 -2.03 -2.38 4.07
N ASN A 56 -3.21 -2.04 3.54
CA ASN A 56 -3.35 -1.51 2.18
C ASN A 56 -2.58 -0.19 2.02
N LEU A 57 -2.73 0.76 2.96
CA LEU A 57 -1.99 2.03 2.93
C LEU A 57 -0.47 1.82 2.99
N VAL A 58 -0.01 0.89 3.84
CA VAL A 58 1.41 0.54 3.93
C VAL A 58 1.90 -0.09 2.63
N GLN A 59 1.13 -1.00 2.03
CA GLN A 59 1.48 -1.62 0.75
C GLN A 59 1.56 -0.60 -0.38
N GLU A 60 0.61 0.33 -0.46
CA GLU A 60 0.62 1.44 -1.42
C GLU A 60 1.85 2.32 -1.25
N SER A 61 2.17 2.69 -0.02
CA SER A 61 3.34 3.53 0.32
C SER A 61 4.66 2.82 -0.03
N LEU A 62 4.76 1.51 0.23
CA LEU A 62 5.93 0.71 -0.15
C LEU A 62 6.04 0.54 -1.66
N ALA A 63 4.92 0.38 -2.37
CA ALA A 63 4.90 0.32 -3.82
C ALA A 63 5.39 1.62 -4.45
N GLN A 64 4.96 2.77 -3.91
CA GLN A 64 5.44 4.09 -4.31
C GLN A 64 6.93 4.25 -4.05
N LEU A 65 7.40 3.94 -2.84
CA LEU A 65 8.83 4.02 -2.51
C LEU A 65 9.68 3.15 -3.43
N ARG A 66 9.22 1.94 -3.74
CA ARG A 66 9.92 1.04 -4.67
C ARG A 66 10.02 1.63 -6.08
N LEU A 67 9.00 2.36 -6.53
CA LEU A 67 9.03 3.07 -7.80
C LEU A 67 10.01 4.24 -7.76
N ASP A 68 9.99 5.03 -6.68
CA ASP A 68 10.90 6.16 -6.47
C ASP A 68 12.36 5.71 -6.45
N MET A 69 12.66 4.56 -5.83
CA MET A 69 13.98 3.95 -5.86
C MET A 69 14.42 3.55 -7.28
N LYS A 70 13.51 3.03 -8.11
CA LYS A 70 13.82 2.71 -9.51
C LYS A 70 14.18 3.96 -10.30
N TYR A 71 13.47 5.06 -10.09
CA TYR A 71 13.79 6.33 -10.74
C TYR A 71 15.13 6.88 -10.27
N LEU A 72 15.42 6.84 -8.97
CA LEU A 72 16.70 7.30 -8.45
C LEU A 72 17.89 6.53 -9.04
N VAL A 73 17.76 5.20 -9.15
CA VAL A 73 18.80 4.35 -9.76
C VAL A 73 18.95 4.68 -11.24
N PHE A 74 17.85 4.87 -11.97
CA PHE A 74 17.88 5.24 -13.38
C PHE A 74 18.59 6.60 -13.61
N ASP A 75 18.23 7.62 -12.82
CA ASP A 75 18.84 8.95 -12.89
C ASP A 75 20.34 8.89 -12.54
N LEU A 76 20.73 8.05 -11.57
CA LEU A 76 22.13 7.82 -11.23
C LEU A 76 22.91 7.17 -12.37
N GLU A 77 22.31 6.20 -13.08
CA GLU A 77 22.95 5.59 -14.25
C GLU A 77 23.09 6.58 -15.41
N ALA A 78 22.08 7.42 -15.65
CA ALA A 78 22.15 8.46 -16.68
C ALA A 78 23.29 9.44 -16.39
N THR A 79 23.36 9.98 -15.16
CA THR A 79 24.43 10.91 -14.76
C THR A 79 25.82 10.28 -14.79
N ARG A 80 25.96 8.98 -14.46
CA ARG A 80 27.22 8.25 -14.62
C ARG A 80 27.64 8.16 -16.09
N ARG A 81 26.73 7.77 -16.99
CA ARG A 81 27.03 7.68 -18.43
C ARG A 81 27.43 9.03 -19.02
N GLU A 82 26.74 10.10 -18.63
CA GLU A 82 27.08 11.47 -19.05
C GLU A 82 28.48 11.87 -18.56
N ARG A 83 28.79 11.63 -17.29
CA ARG A 83 30.13 11.90 -16.74
C ARG A 83 31.21 11.11 -17.49
N ASP A 84 31.01 9.81 -17.70
CA ASP A 84 31.98 8.95 -18.36
C ASP A 84 32.21 9.39 -19.82
N HIS A 85 31.15 9.86 -20.51
CA HIS A 85 31.25 10.46 -21.83
C HIS A 85 32.11 11.74 -21.83
N TYR A 86 31.88 12.65 -20.88
CA TYR A 86 32.69 13.87 -20.77
C TYR A 86 34.15 13.60 -20.40
N GLN A 87 34.42 12.60 -19.57
CA GLN A 87 35.79 12.19 -19.22
C GLN A 87 36.54 11.65 -20.44
N GLY A 88 35.93 10.77 -21.22
CA GLY A 88 36.55 10.24 -22.45
C GLY A 88 36.85 11.34 -23.49
N LEU A 89 35.97 12.35 -23.62
CA LEU A 89 36.24 13.50 -24.50
C LEU A 89 37.40 14.37 -23.99
N ALA A 90 37.54 14.54 -22.68
CA ALA A 90 38.62 15.32 -22.09
C ALA A 90 39.98 14.62 -22.24
N GLU A 91 40.02 13.30 -22.03
CA GLU A 91 41.22 12.48 -22.22
C GLU A 91 41.64 12.46 -23.71
N GLY A 92 40.71 12.26 -24.64
CA GLY A 92 41.00 12.30 -26.08
C GLY A 92 41.46 13.66 -26.62
N ARG A 93 41.27 14.74 -25.85
CA ARG A 93 41.78 16.09 -26.17
C ARG A 93 43.15 16.37 -25.55
N ALA A 94 43.60 15.57 -24.59
CA ALA A 94 44.91 15.73 -23.96
C ALA A 94 46.03 15.00 -24.72
N ASP A 95 45.68 14.03 -25.58
CA ASP A 95 46.59 13.21 -26.39
C ASP A 95 46.81 13.76 -27.83
N ASP A 96 46.25 14.92 -28.17
CA ASP A 96 46.35 15.61 -29.48
C ASP A 96 47.05 16.98 -29.32
#